data_AF-A0A368N5D0-F1
#
_entry.id   AF-A0A368N5D0-F1
#
_cell.length_a   1.000
_cell.length_b   1.000
_cell.length_c   1.000
_cell.angle_alpha   90.00
_cell.angle_beta   90.00
_cell.angle_gamma   90.00
#
_symmetry.space_group_name_H-M   'P 1'
#
loop_
_entity.id
_entity.type
_entity.pdbx_description
1 polymer ?
#
loop_
_entity_poly.entity_id
_entity_poly.type
_entity_poly.pdbx_seq_one_letter_code
_entity_poly.pdbx_strand_id
1 'polypeptide(L)'
;MSKISQLVIGLTALISASVNAAPVTINYTADNTILDFGVCLNLGCNPLSNPSDFSLLLDKGANVNNWTNADSITFDLDPGTYSIGFVVQNFGAPSRGNPAGLLAEIIWQDNINLTSSTWDVTTNGVDYVAATEWHKNGAGVWGSNLLGEISSDAYWLWTANNFDGTTDTTAAFRTTITVRDVSEPGIFGLFLLGLASLGLRRRLG
;
A
#
# COMPACT_ATOMS: atom_id res chain seq x y z
N MET A 1 0.26 -34.31 59.01
CA MET A 1 0.47 -32.96 58.46
C MET A 1 0.76 -33.09 56.97
N SER A 2 -0.26 -32.88 56.13
CA SER A 2 -0.19 -33.05 54.67
C SER A 2 -0.06 -31.68 54.02
N LYS A 3 0.96 -31.47 53.18
CA LYS A 3 1.11 -30.26 52.36
C LYS A 3 0.65 -30.60 50.94
N ILE A 4 -0.41 -29.92 50.51
CA ILE A 4 -0.99 -29.97 49.18
C ILE A 4 -0.12 -29.13 48.25
N SER A 5 0.52 -29.76 47.27
CA SER A 5 1.22 -29.06 46.18
C SER A 5 0.20 -28.63 45.13
N GLN A 6 0.03 -27.31 44.95
CA GLN A 6 -0.78 -26.74 43.87
C GLN A 6 0.03 -26.79 42.57
N LEU A 7 -0.48 -27.56 41.61
CA LEU A 7 0.00 -27.57 40.23
C LEU A 7 -0.66 -26.39 39.49
N VAL A 8 0.14 -25.38 39.14
CA VAL A 8 -0.28 -24.27 38.29
C VAL A 8 -0.18 -24.73 36.83
N ILE A 9 -1.33 -24.97 36.19
CA ILE A 9 -1.41 -25.19 34.75
C ILE A 9 -1.37 -23.81 34.10
N GLY A 10 -0.20 -23.44 33.58
CA GLY A 10 -0.04 -22.24 32.75
C GLY A 10 -0.77 -22.43 31.43
N LEU A 11 -1.86 -21.71 31.24
CA LEU A 11 -2.57 -21.61 29.97
C LEU A 11 -1.79 -20.62 29.08
N THR A 12 -0.93 -21.13 28.21
CA THR A 12 -0.30 -20.33 27.15
C THR A 12 -1.39 -19.97 26.14
N ALA A 13 -1.84 -18.73 26.15
CA ALA A 13 -2.66 -18.18 25.08
C ALA A 13 -1.81 -18.15 23.81
N LEU A 14 -2.07 -19.09 22.90
CA LEU A 14 -1.59 -19.00 21.53
C LEU A 14 -2.31 -17.83 20.88
N ILE A 15 -1.61 -16.71 20.75
CA ILE A 15 -2.04 -15.62 19.88
C ILE A 15 -1.92 -16.19 18.47
N SER A 16 -3.06 -16.54 17.86
CA SER A 16 -3.12 -16.88 16.45
C SER A 16 -2.75 -15.62 15.64
N ALA A 17 -1.47 -15.45 15.35
CA ALA A 17 -1.08 -14.61 14.22
C ALA A 17 -1.77 -15.21 12.99
N SER A 18 -2.52 -14.42 12.22
CA SER A 18 -3.05 -14.88 10.95
C SER A 18 -1.86 -15.20 10.05
N VAL A 19 -1.63 -16.49 9.76
CA VAL A 19 -0.52 -16.94 8.90
C VAL A 19 -0.74 -16.53 7.43
N ASN A 20 -1.85 -15.83 7.13
CA ASN A 20 -2.29 -15.52 5.78
C ASN A 20 -2.10 -14.04 5.41
N ALA A 21 -1.65 -13.18 6.33
CA ALA A 21 -1.41 -11.78 6.00
C ALA A 21 -0.15 -11.65 5.11
N ALA A 22 -0.25 -10.85 4.06
CA ALA A 22 0.85 -10.61 3.13
C ALA A 22 1.43 -9.20 3.31
N PRO A 23 2.76 -9.05 3.25
CA PRO A 23 3.37 -7.74 3.29
C PRO A 23 3.03 -6.96 2.01
N VAL A 24 2.63 -5.71 2.21
CA VAL A 24 2.43 -4.71 1.16
C VAL A 24 3.42 -3.59 1.41
N THR A 25 4.27 -3.33 0.43
CA THR A 25 5.22 -2.20 0.44
C THR A 25 4.75 -1.14 -0.54
N ILE A 26 4.76 0.11 -0.12
CA ILE A 26 4.40 1.26 -0.94
C ILE A 26 5.54 2.26 -0.92
N ASN A 27 6.14 2.48 -2.10
CA ASN A 27 7.13 3.52 -2.34
C ASN A 27 6.42 4.66 -3.06
N TYR A 28 6.53 5.88 -2.55
CA TYR A 28 5.72 6.97 -3.05
C TYR A 28 6.37 8.34 -2.86
N THR A 29 5.97 9.29 -3.69
CA THR A 29 6.27 10.70 -3.52
C THR A 29 5.21 11.55 -4.20
N ALA A 30 5.15 12.83 -3.87
CA ALA A 30 4.34 13.79 -4.60
C ALA A 30 5.05 15.14 -4.72
N ASP A 31 4.92 15.77 -5.88
CA ASP A 31 5.33 17.16 -6.05
C ASP A 31 4.38 18.05 -5.24
N ASN A 32 4.94 18.66 -4.19
CA ASN A 32 4.32 19.33 -3.04
C ASN A 32 4.07 18.43 -1.83
N THR A 33 2.85 17.91 -1.61
CA THR A 33 2.51 17.23 -0.35
C THR A 33 1.43 16.19 -0.51
N ILE A 34 1.64 15.05 0.13
CA ILE A 34 0.58 14.07 0.42
C ILE A 34 -0.07 14.48 1.72
N LEU A 35 -1.31 14.96 1.65
CA LEU A 35 -2.08 15.37 2.81
C LEU A 35 -2.46 14.18 3.67
N ASP A 36 -3.04 13.15 3.05
CA ASP A 36 -3.44 11.92 3.71
C ASP A 36 -3.23 10.74 2.76
N PHE A 37 -2.75 9.61 3.28
CA PHE A 37 -2.55 8.38 2.54
C PHE A 37 -2.94 7.18 3.39
N GLY A 38 -3.64 6.21 2.80
CA GLY A 38 -4.10 5.05 3.55
C GLY A 38 -4.79 3.97 2.73
N VAL A 39 -5.34 3.00 3.47
CA VAL A 39 -6.04 1.82 2.96
C VAL A 39 -7.50 1.87 3.37
N CYS A 40 -8.37 1.49 2.44
CA CYS A 40 -9.80 1.36 2.67
C CYS A 40 -10.23 -0.09 2.38
N LEU A 41 -11.03 -0.68 3.28
CA LEU A 41 -11.55 -2.04 3.14
C LEU A 41 -12.62 -2.17 2.05
N ASN A 42 -13.17 -1.03 1.59
CA ASN A 42 -14.28 -0.99 0.64
C ASN A 42 -13.84 -0.25 -0.63
N LEU A 43 -14.28 -0.73 -1.79
CA LEU A 43 -13.99 -0.14 -3.11
C LEU A 43 -14.60 1.26 -3.32
N GLY A 44 -15.48 1.72 -2.43
CA GLY A 44 -16.13 3.03 -2.47
C GLY A 44 -15.35 4.15 -1.77
N CYS A 45 -14.06 3.97 -1.49
CA CYS A 45 -13.28 4.93 -0.72
C CYS A 45 -13.24 6.30 -1.39
N ASN A 46 -13.52 7.35 -0.60
CA ASN A 46 -13.43 8.73 -0.99
C ASN A 46 -12.64 9.53 0.07
N PRO A 47 -11.30 9.42 0.06
CA PRO A 47 -10.46 10.06 1.05
C PRO A 47 -10.46 11.59 0.95
N LEU A 48 -10.92 12.17 -0.17
CA LEU A 48 -10.99 13.62 -0.33
C LEU A 48 -12.15 14.24 0.46
N SER A 49 -13.35 13.68 0.37
CA SER A 49 -14.51 14.23 1.09
C SER A 49 -14.77 13.58 2.43
N ASN A 50 -14.21 12.40 2.68
CA ASN A 50 -14.29 11.74 3.97
C ASN A 50 -12.96 11.04 4.34
N PRO A 51 -11.99 11.74 4.92
CA PRO A 51 -10.72 11.15 5.37
C PRO A 51 -10.90 9.99 6.38
N SER A 52 -12.06 9.89 7.03
CA SER A 52 -12.40 8.75 7.90
C SER A 52 -12.75 7.45 7.15
N ASP A 53 -12.85 7.50 5.82
CA ASP A 53 -12.99 6.30 4.97
C ASP A 53 -11.74 5.42 4.98
N PHE A 54 -10.58 5.98 5.38
CA PHE A 54 -9.38 5.18 5.61
C PHE A 54 -9.58 4.28 6.83
N SER A 55 -9.66 2.98 6.56
CA SER A 55 -9.60 1.96 7.62
C SER A 55 -8.23 1.89 8.29
N LEU A 56 -7.18 2.26 7.55
CA LEU A 56 -5.82 2.39 8.05
C LEU A 56 -5.22 3.65 7.42
N LEU A 57 -4.96 4.67 8.24
CA LEU A 57 -4.17 5.83 7.82
C LEU A 57 -2.69 5.47 7.96
N LEU A 58 -1.94 5.60 6.86
CA LEU A 58 -0.56 5.18 6.76
C LEU A 58 0.41 6.37 6.92
N ASP A 59 0.08 7.51 6.31
CA ASP A 59 0.88 8.73 6.44
C ASP A 59 0.04 10.01 6.28
N LYS A 60 0.59 11.12 6.79
CA LYS A 60 0.04 12.47 6.74
C LYS A 60 1.17 13.50 6.60
N GLY A 61 1.12 14.31 5.55
CA GLY A 61 2.09 15.40 5.34
C GLY A 61 3.45 14.92 4.82
N ALA A 62 3.48 13.83 4.07
CA ALA A 62 4.70 13.36 3.43
C ALA A 62 5.12 14.28 2.27
N ASN A 63 6.42 14.27 1.97
CA ASN A 63 7.09 15.02 0.88
C ASN A 63 6.99 16.56 0.90
N VAL A 64 6.42 17.18 1.94
CA VAL A 64 6.20 18.65 2.06
C VAL A 64 7.40 19.51 1.67
N ASN A 65 8.61 19.07 2.00
CA ASN A 65 9.84 19.83 1.75
C ASN A 65 10.77 19.17 0.72
N ASN A 66 10.43 17.99 0.23
CA ASN A 66 11.29 17.24 -0.67
C ASN A 66 10.54 16.12 -1.41
N TRP A 67 10.08 16.43 -2.61
CA TRP A 67 9.48 15.47 -3.53
C TRP A 67 10.53 14.70 -4.35
N THR A 68 11.80 15.10 -4.30
CA THR A 68 12.88 14.41 -5.03
C THR A 68 13.38 13.15 -4.32
N ASN A 69 12.82 12.83 -3.16
CA ASN A 69 13.06 11.57 -2.46
C ASN A 69 11.72 10.89 -2.23
N ALA A 70 11.65 9.60 -2.57
CA ALA A 70 10.51 8.77 -2.26
C ALA A 70 10.55 8.34 -0.78
N ASP A 71 9.37 8.29 -0.17
CA ASP A 71 9.14 7.65 1.11
C ASP A 71 8.68 6.20 0.89
N SER A 72 8.84 5.36 1.91
CA SER A 72 8.45 3.95 1.86
C SER A 72 7.75 3.53 3.14
N ILE A 73 6.67 2.76 2.99
CA ILE A 73 5.99 2.11 4.11
C ILE A 73 5.72 0.64 3.79
N THR A 74 5.79 -0.22 4.81
CA THR A 74 5.40 -1.63 4.71
C THR A 74 4.44 -1.99 5.84
N PHE A 75 3.37 -2.71 5.50
CA PHE A 75 2.36 -3.18 6.43
C PHE A 75 1.76 -4.49 5.92
N ASP A 76 1.16 -5.27 6.82
CA ASP A 76 0.55 -6.55 6.46
C ASP A 76 -0.96 -6.39 6.21
N LEU A 77 -1.46 -7.04 5.17
CA LEU A 77 -2.90 -7.16 4.88
C LEU A 77 -3.31 -8.62 4.84
N ASP A 78 -4.42 -8.94 5.49
CA ASP A 78 -5.09 -10.23 5.32
C ASP A 78 -5.56 -10.43 3.86
N PRO A 79 -5.93 -11.65 3.45
CA PRO A 79 -6.49 -11.88 2.13
C PRO A 79 -7.77 -11.06 1.91
N GLY A 80 -7.83 -10.35 0.79
CA GLY A 80 -8.92 -9.42 0.51
C GLY A 80 -8.66 -8.53 -0.69
N THR A 81 -9.64 -7.69 -1.02
CA THR A 81 -9.50 -6.63 -2.02
C THR A 81 -9.59 -5.29 -1.32
N TYR A 82 -8.61 -4.42 -1.58
CA TYR A 82 -8.42 -3.17 -0.86
C TYR A 82 -8.28 -2.02 -1.85
N SER A 83 -8.83 -0.86 -1.48
CA SER A 83 -8.53 0.39 -2.17
C SER A 83 -7.39 1.09 -1.45
N ILE A 84 -6.37 1.49 -2.18
CA ILE A 84 -5.28 2.34 -1.69
C ILE A 84 -5.55 3.75 -2.18
N GLY A 85 -5.51 4.74 -1.29
CA GLY A 85 -5.89 6.11 -1.58
C GLY A 85 -4.82 7.13 -1.17
N PHE A 86 -4.62 8.15 -2.00
CA PHE A 86 -3.71 9.27 -1.76
C PHE A 86 -4.46 10.58 -1.95
N VAL A 87 -4.28 11.54 -1.05
CA VAL A 87 -4.75 12.92 -1.23
C VAL A 87 -3.52 13.80 -1.39
N VAL A 88 -3.40 14.45 -2.54
CA VAL A 88 -2.23 15.28 -2.88
C VAL A 88 -2.67 16.73 -3.07
N GLN A 89 -1.90 17.66 -2.49
CA GLN A 89 -2.12 19.10 -2.61
C GLN A 89 -0.99 19.77 -3.38
N ASN A 90 -1.35 20.58 -4.38
CA ASN A 90 -0.44 21.48 -5.10
C ASN A 90 -0.32 22.82 -4.34
N PHE A 91 0.83 23.09 -3.73
CA PHE A 91 1.12 24.33 -3.01
C PHE A 91 1.70 25.39 -3.94
N GLY A 92 1.56 26.68 -3.59
CA GLY A 92 2.29 27.75 -4.28
C GLY A 92 1.64 28.29 -5.57
N ALA A 93 0.30 28.37 -5.60
CA ALA A 93 -0.51 28.84 -6.73
C ALA A 93 -0.39 27.92 -7.98
N PRO A 94 -1.29 26.93 -8.11
CA PRO A 94 -1.31 26.03 -9.25
C PRO A 94 -1.41 26.78 -10.58
N SER A 95 -0.55 26.41 -11.52
CA SER A 95 -0.51 27.00 -12.86
C SER A 95 0.35 26.14 -13.79
N ARG A 96 0.41 26.51 -15.07
CA ARG A 96 1.35 25.92 -16.04
C ARG A 96 2.82 25.88 -15.57
N GLY A 97 3.24 26.83 -14.74
CA GLY A 97 4.61 26.89 -14.20
C GLY A 97 4.79 26.18 -12.86
N ASN A 98 3.69 25.68 -12.28
CA ASN A 98 3.66 25.00 -10.99
C ASN A 98 2.69 23.80 -11.08
N PRO A 99 3.06 22.74 -11.81
CA PRO A 99 2.29 21.51 -11.89
C PRO A 99 2.35 20.77 -10.54
N ALA A 100 1.58 19.70 -10.41
CA ALA A 100 1.70 18.74 -9.32
C ALA A 100 1.69 17.31 -9.86
N GLY A 101 2.04 16.36 -9.01
CA GLY A 101 2.08 14.97 -9.45
C GLY A 101 2.15 14.02 -8.28
N LEU A 102 1.49 12.88 -8.42
CA LEU A 102 1.69 11.70 -7.59
C LEU A 102 2.57 10.71 -8.37
N LEU A 103 3.55 10.14 -7.70
CA LEU A 103 4.35 9.04 -8.22
C LEU A 103 4.43 7.96 -7.15
N ALA A 104 4.05 6.72 -7.49
CA ALA A 104 4.06 5.61 -6.53
C ALA A 104 4.18 4.25 -7.20
N GLU A 105 4.64 3.29 -6.39
CA GLU A 105 4.76 1.86 -6.66
C GLU A 105 4.26 1.08 -5.45
N ILE A 106 3.37 0.11 -5.70
CA ILE A 106 2.80 -0.77 -4.67
C ILE A 106 3.22 -2.20 -4.99
N ILE A 107 3.84 -2.89 -4.04
CA ILE A 107 4.37 -4.25 -4.18
C ILE A 107 3.69 -5.16 -3.17
N TRP A 108 3.16 -6.30 -3.63
CA TRP A 108 2.58 -7.34 -2.78
C TRP A 108 2.58 -8.71 -3.47
N GLN A 109 2.97 -9.78 -2.79
CA GLN A 109 2.88 -11.17 -3.30
C GLN A 109 3.39 -11.35 -4.75
N ASP A 110 4.59 -10.84 -5.04
CA ASP A 110 5.20 -10.82 -6.39
C ASP A 110 4.44 -9.99 -7.46
N ASN A 111 3.39 -9.28 -7.07
CA ASN A 111 2.69 -8.30 -7.90
C ASN A 111 3.28 -6.91 -7.67
N ILE A 112 3.16 -6.09 -8.72
CA ILE A 112 3.52 -4.68 -8.71
C ILE A 112 2.40 -3.88 -9.36
N ASN A 113 2.02 -2.77 -8.75
CA ASN A 113 1.08 -1.80 -9.31
C ASN A 113 1.77 -0.44 -9.33
N LEU A 114 2.06 0.01 -10.54
CA LEU A 114 2.71 1.28 -10.81
C LEU A 114 1.66 2.35 -11.07
N THR A 115 1.94 3.55 -10.59
CA THR A 115 1.20 4.74 -11.01
C THR A 115 1.13 4.82 -12.54
N SER A 116 -0.10 4.74 -13.04
CA SER A 116 -0.46 4.74 -14.46
C SER A 116 -1.90 5.25 -14.62
N SER A 117 -2.34 5.45 -15.85
CA SER A 117 -3.69 5.86 -16.23
C SER A 117 -4.78 4.85 -15.85
N THR A 118 -4.40 3.69 -15.32
CA THR A 118 -5.33 2.71 -14.72
C THR A 118 -5.81 3.10 -13.32
N TRP A 119 -5.15 4.07 -12.69
CA TRP A 119 -5.56 4.62 -11.41
C TRP A 119 -6.68 5.64 -11.62
N ASP A 120 -7.58 5.76 -10.65
CA ASP A 120 -8.61 6.79 -10.69
C ASP A 120 -8.11 8.06 -10.00
N VAL A 121 -8.59 9.22 -10.47
CA VAL A 121 -8.40 10.54 -9.86
C VAL A 121 -9.74 11.26 -9.70
N THR A 122 -9.87 12.07 -8.65
CA THR A 122 -10.99 12.99 -8.45
C THR A 122 -10.53 14.29 -7.79
N THR A 123 -11.26 15.38 -8.01
CA THR A 123 -11.05 16.68 -7.36
C THR A 123 -12.20 17.08 -6.45
N ASN A 124 -13.31 16.32 -6.48
CA ASN A 124 -14.50 16.57 -5.67
C ASN A 124 -14.85 15.39 -4.74
N GLY A 125 -14.14 14.26 -4.87
CA GLY A 125 -14.37 13.04 -4.10
C GLY A 125 -15.44 12.13 -4.71
N VAL A 126 -16.31 12.66 -5.56
CA VAL A 126 -17.50 11.96 -6.05
C VAL A 126 -17.23 11.34 -7.42
N ASP A 127 -16.71 12.15 -8.34
CA ASP A 127 -16.54 11.77 -9.73
C ASP A 127 -15.09 11.33 -9.94
N TYR A 128 -14.90 10.01 -9.92
CA TYR A 128 -13.62 9.39 -10.24
C TYR A 128 -13.53 9.12 -11.74
N VAL A 129 -12.43 9.57 -12.34
CA VAL A 129 -12.07 9.36 -13.75
C VAL A 129 -10.66 8.80 -13.82
N ALA A 130 -10.27 8.24 -14.97
CA ALA A 130 -8.89 7.79 -15.17
C ALA A 130 -7.89 8.95 -14.97
N ALA A 131 -6.82 8.69 -14.23
CA ALA A 131 -5.73 9.63 -14.02
C ALA A 131 -4.98 9.91 -15.33
N THR A 132 -4.44 11.13 -15.47
CA THR A 132 -3.64 11.51 -16.63
C THR A 132 -2.17 11.26 -16.35
N GLU A 133 -1.52 10.49 -17.21
CA GLU A 133 -0.06 10.28 -17.22
C GLU A 133 0.64 11.49 -17.87
N TRP A 134 1.56 12.13 -17.14
CA TRP A 134 2.28 13.30 -17.67
C TRP A 134 3.71 12.96 -18.09
N HIS A 135 4.49 12.33 -17.22
CA HIS A 135 5.87 11.93 -17.51
C HIS A 135 6.21 10.64 -16.77
N LYS A 136 7.14 9.84 -17.31
CA LYS A 136 7.71 8.70 -16.59
C LYS A 136 8.64 9.18 -15.46
N ASN A 137 8.85 8.33 -14.46
CA ASN A 137 9.87 8.55 -13.45
C ASN A 137 11.26 8.72 -14.11
N GLY A 138 12.00 9.75 -13.71
CA GLY A 138 13.27 10.13 -14.32
C GLY A 138 13.15 10.89 -15.65
N ALA A 139 11.99 11.49 -15.95
CA ALA A 139 11.80 12.34 -17.12
C ALA A 139 10.91 13.56 -16.85
N GLY A 140 10.99 14.55 -17.75
CA GLY A 140 10.09 15.71 -17.76
C GLY A 140 10.44 16.80 -16.77
N VAL A 141 9.42 17.53 -16.32
CA VAL A 141 9.57 18.69 -15.41
C VAL A 141 9.97 18.29 -13.99
N TRP A 142 9.74 17.03 -13.61
CA TRP A 142 10.13 16.47 -12.31
C TRP A 142 11.56 15.92 -12.31
N GLY A 143 12.36 16.29 -13.31
CA GLY A 143 13.78 16.00 -13.38
C GLY A 143 14.13 14.72 -14.13
N SER A 144 15.42 14.58 -14.46
CA SER A 144 15.98 13.44 -15.16
C SER A 144 16.51 12.34 -14.23
N ASN A 145 16.50 12.60 -12.92
CA ASN A 145 16.96 11.64 -11.92
C ASN A 145 15.79 10.73 -11.57
N LEU A 146 16.04 9.42 -11.56
CA LEU A 146 15.07 8.46 -11.05
C LEU A 146 14.85 8.75 -9.57
N LEU A 147 13.59 8.95 -9.20
CA LEU A 147 13.20 9.13 -7.81
C LEU A 147 13.17 7.77 -7.13
N GLY A 148 14.36 7.34 -6.69
CA GLY A 148 14.57 6.23 -5.77
C GLY A 148 13.76 4.98 -6.05
N GLU A 149 13.27 4.35 -4.98
CA GLU A 149 12.63 3.03 -4.87
C GLU A 149 11.34 2.84 -5.70
N ILE A 150 11.07 3.72 -6.67
CA ILE A 150 9.95 3.64 -7.59
C ILE A 150 10.48 3.29 -9.00
N SER A 151 9.90 2.29 -9.65
CA SER A 151 10.26 1.89 -11.02
C SER A 151 10.29 3.06 -12.02
N SER A 152 11.22 2.99 -12.98
CA SER A 152 11.31 3.92 -14.11
C SER A 152 10.10 3.84 -15.07
N ASP A 153 9.30 2.77 -14.96
CA ASP A 153 8.07 2.60 -15.75
C ASP A 153 6.83 3.21 -15.09
N ALA A 154 6.94 3.71 -13.86
CA ALA A 154 5.88 4.47 -13.21
C ALA A 154 5.73 5.86 -13.85
N TYR A 155 4.51 6.39 -13.83
CA TYR A 155 4.17 7.71 -14.37
C TYR A 155 3.76 8.67 -13.26
N TRP A 156 4.21 9.91 -13.38
CA TRP A 156 3.64 11.03 -12.64
C TRP A 156 2.19 11.23 -13.07
N LEU A 157 1.28 11.04 -12.12
CA LEU A 157 -0.15 11.19 -12.30
C LEU A 157 -0.63 12.53 -11.80
N TRP A 158 -1.53 13.14 -12.56
CA TRP A 158 -2.37 14.23 -12.07
C TRP A 158 -3.72 14.21 -12.77
N THR A 159 -4.53 15.22 -12.54
CA THR A 159 -5.70 15.52 -13.36
C THR A 159 -5.28 16.05 -14.74
N ALA A 160 -6.22 16.10 -15.67
CA ALA A 160 -5.97 16.47 -17.07
C ALA A 160 -5.53 17.95 -17.26
N ASN A 161 -5.70 18.80 -16.24
CA ASN A 161 -5.41 20.24 -16.30
C ASN A 161 -4.03 20.61 -15.72
N ASN A 162 -3.16 19.64 -15.42
CA ASN A 162 -1.93 19.86 -14.64
C ASN A 162 -0.98 20.97 -15.13
N PHE A 163 -0.96 21.22 -16.44
CA PHE A 163 -0.07 22.21 -17.08
C PHE A 163 -0.84 23.37 -17.73
N ASP A 164 -2.04 23.68 -17.25
CA ASP A 164 -2.83 24.80 -17.75
C ASP A 164 -2.99 25.93 -16.72
N GLY A 165 -3.76 26.97 -17.07
CA GLY A 165 -4.00 28.10 -16.16
C GLY A 165 -4.99 27.80 -15.02
N THR A 166 -5.48 26.57 -14.96
CA THR A 166 -6.55 26.08 -14.09
C THR A 166 -6.17 24.77 -13.39
N THR A 167 -4.87 24.46 -13.26
CA THR A 167 -4.37 23.30 -12.53
C THR A 167 -5.07 23.15 -11.18
N ASP A 168 -5.53 21.95 -10.87
CA ASP A 168 -6.22 21.70 -9.61
C ASP A 168 -5.31 21.90 -8.39
N THR A 169 -5.86 22.47 -7.33
CA THR A 169 -5.15 22.65 -6.04
C THR A 169 -5.00 21.34 -5.28
N THR A 170 -5.92 20.40 -5.47
CA THR A 170 -5.97 19.16 -4.71
C THR A 170 -6.62 18.09 -5.56
N ALA A 171 -6.06 16.88 -5.51
CA ALA A 171 -6.60 15.71 -6.17
C ALA A 171 -6.46 14.50 -5.24
N ALA A 172 -7.44 13.61 -5.28
CA ALA A 172 -7.36 12.30 -4.65
C ALA A 172 -7.23 11.21 -5.70
N PHE A 173 -6.27 10.33 -5.49
CA PHE A 173 -5.99 9.19 -6.34
C PHE A 173 -6.37 7.92 -5.61
N ARG A 174 -6.80 6.91 -6.36
CA ARG A 174 -6.96 5.57 -5.82
C ARG A 174 -6.62 4.48 -6.82
N THR A 175 -6.26 3.34 -6.29
CA THR A 175 -6.11 2.09 -7.04
C THR A 175 -6.56 0.92 -6.20
N THR A 176 -6.79 -0.22 -6.83
CA THR A 176 -7.25 -1.44 -6.16
C THR A 176 -6.14 -2.49 -6.19
N ILE A 177 -5.91 -3.15 -5.06
CA ILE A 177 -5.06 -4.34 -4.97
C ILE A 177 -5.86 -5.52 -4.42
N THR A 178 -5.46 -6.73 -4.80
CA THR A 178 -6.05 -7.97 -4.28
C THR A 178 -4.95 -8.83 -3.68
N VAL A 179 -5.01 -8.99 -2.36
CA VAL A 179 -4.16 -9.90 -1.59
C VAL A 179 -4.82 -11.26 -1.60
N ARG A 180 -4.13 -12.26 -2.13
CA ARG A 180 -4.64 -13.62 -2.24
C ARG A 180 -4.34 -14.38 -0.96
N ASP A 181 -5.16 -15.38 -0.68
CA ASP A 181 -4.82 -16.34 0.36
C ASP A 181 -3.61 -17.15 -0.10
N VAL A 182 -2.52 -17.09 0.67
CA VAL A 182 -1.33 -17.91 0.40
C VAL A 182 -1.55 -19.20 1.17
N SER A 183 -2.11 -20.20 0.51
CA SER A 183 -2.24 -21.52 1.10
C SER A 183 -0.88 -21.98 1.60
N GLU A 184 -0.74 -22.16 2.92
CA GLU A 184 0.52 -22.56 3.54
C GLU A 184 1.10 -23.78 2.81
N PRO A 185 2.41 -23.80 2.49
CA PRO A 185 3.05 -25.02 2.04
C PRO A 185 2.90 -26.05 3.15
N GLY A 186 1.99 -27.00 2.93
CA GLY A 186 1.28 -27.70 4.00
C GLY A 186 2.16 -28.13 5.16
N ILE A 187 1.90 -27.55 6.33
CA ILE A 187 2.31 -28.12 7.63
C ILE A 187 1.83 -29.58 7.73
N PHE A 188 0.77 -29.95 7.00
CA PHE A 188 0.34 -31.34 6.78
C PHE A 188 1.42 -32.25 6.17
N GLY A 189 2.25 -31.76 5.24
CA GLY A 189 3.34 -32.53 4.65
C GLY A 189 4.44 -32.87 5.67
N LEU A 190 4.81 -31.88 6.51
CA LEU A 190 5.80 -32.07 7.58
C LEU A 190 5.26 -32.93 8.73
N PHE A 191 3.97 -32.81 9.07
CA PHE A 191 3.36 -33.66 10.08
C PHE A 191 3.22 -35.12 9.62
N LEU A 192 2.88 -35.34 8.34
CA LEU A 192 2.83 -36.70 7.76
C LEU A 192 4.22 -37.34 7.64
N LEU A 193 5.26 -36.57 7.28
CA LEU A 193 6.65 -37.05 7.30
C LEU A 193 7.14 -37.35 8.72
N GLY A 194 6.77 -36.51 9.69
CA GLY A 194 7.05 -36.74 11.11
C GLY A 194 6.43 -38.03 11.63
N LEU A 195 5.16 -38.29 11.34
CA LEU A 195 4.47 -39.52 11.75
C LEU A 195 5.00 -40.77 11.04
N ALA A 196 5.37 -40.68 9.76
CA ALA A 196 5.99 -41.78 9.03
C ALA A 196 7.35 -42.19 9.66
N SER A 197 8.13 -41.23 10.17
CA SER A 197 9.40 -41.52 10.84
C SER A 197 9.24 -42.21 12.21
N LEU A 198 8.12 -41.99 12.90
CA LEU A 198 7.80 -42.64 14.19
C LEU A 198 7.30 -44.08 14.02
N GLY A 199 6.71 -44.43 12.87
CA GLY A 199 6.23 -45.79 12.57
C GLY A 199 7.35 -46.80 12.23
N LEU A 200 8.50 -46.34 11.74
CA LEU A 200 9.61 -47.20 11.32
C LEU A 200 10.54 -47.65 12.46
N ARG A 201 10.45 -47.05 13.66
CA ARG A 201 11.36 -47.38 14.77
C ARG A 201 10.96 -48.61 15.61
N ARG A 202 9.84 -49.27 15.30
CA ARG A 202 9.29 -50.37 16.12
C ARG A 202 9.46 -51.79 15.56
N ARG A 203 10.28 -51.99 14.52
CA ARG A 203 10.40 -53.32 13.86
C ARG A 203 11.84 -53.87 13.73
N LEU A 204 12.78 -53.40 14.56
CA LEU A 204 14.18 -53.88 14.59
C LEU A 204 14.66 -54.30 15.99
N GLY A 205 13.76 -54.76 16.87
CA GLY A 205 14.11 -55.34 18.17
C GLY A 205 13.34 -56.62 18.41
#